data_AF-A0A7W3N0C2-F1
#
_entry.id   AF-A0A7W3N0C2-F1
#
_cell.length_a   1.000
_cell.length_b   1.000
_cell.length_c   1.000
_cell.angle_alpha   90.00
_cell.angle_beta   90.00
_cell.angle_gamma   90.00
#
_symmetry.space_group_name_H-M   'P 1'
#
loop_
_entity.id
_entity.type
_entity.pdbx_description
1 polymer ?
#
loop_
_entity_poly.entity_id
_entity_poly.type
_entity_poly.pdbx_seq_one_letter_code
_entity_poly.pdbx_strand_id
1 'polypeptide(L)'
;MVDADRHPVAVLPGSQILRFIVPRHVQDDPALAHVYGERQADQLCTTLAGRTVKDLLPADPPQLPVVDGDATAMEIAALMAAARSPLAAVVESKGGKVKNPPLIGAISVVALLERLLPTH
;
A
#
# COMPACT_ATOMS: atom_id res chain seq x y z
N MET A 1 -5.58 3.56 -1.10
CA MET A 1 -6.77 4.13 -0.44
C MET A 1 -7.20 5.35 -1.22
N VAL A 2 -8.50 5.57 -1.33
CA VAL A 2 -9.08 6.76 -1.96
C VAL A 2 -9.97 7.51 -0.96
N ASP A 3 -10.12 8.81 -1.17
CA ASP A 3 -11.13 9.61 -0.46
C ASP A 3 -12.54 9.38 -1.02
N ALA A 4 -13.53 10.10 -0.47
CA ALA A 4 -14.92 10.03 -0.92
C ALA A 4 -15.12 10.47 -2.38
N ASP A 5 -14.21 11.28 -2.90
CA ASP A 5 -14.22 11.83 -4.26
C ASP A 5 -13.36 10.98 -5.24
N ARG A 6 -12.86 9.82 -4.78
CA ARG A 6 -12.01 8.86 -5.51
C ARG A 6 -10.59 9.34 -5.82
N HIS A 7 -10.06 10.30 -5.08
CA HIS A 7 -8.66 10.71 -5.23
C HIS A 7 -7.73 9.79 -4.43
N PRO A 8 -6.54 9.44 -4.96
CA PRO A 8 -5.55 8.68 -4.20
C PRO A 8 -5.07 9.44 -2.98
N VAL A 9 -5.19 8.83 -1.80
CA VAL A 9 -4.75 9.42 -0.53
C VAL A 9 -3.45 8.80 -0.03
N ALA A 10 -3.39 7.46 0.05
CA ALA A 10 -2.22 6.74 0.55
C ALA A 10 -2.28 5.25 0.22
N VAL A 11 -1.17 4.54 0.44
CA VAL A 11 -1.14 3.07 0.53
C VAL A 11 -1.10 2.67 1.99
N LEU A 12 -1.89 1.67 2.37
CA LEU A 12 -1.74 0.99 3.65
C LEU A 12 -1.02 -0.33 3.40
N PRO A 13 0.27 -0.46 3.74
CA PRO A 13 1.00 -1.71 3.57
C PRO A 13 0.38 -2.83 4.42
N GLY A 14 0.34 -4.06 3.91
CA GLY A 14 -0.11 -5.22 4.70
C GLY A 14 0.73 -5.42 5.97
N SER A 15 2.03 -5.10 5.92
CA SER A 15 2.92 -5.09 7.08
C SER A 15 2.49 -4.09 8.17
N GLN A 16 1.87 -2.97 7.80
CA GLN A 16 1.32 -2.02 8.74
C GLN A 16 0.15 -2.63 9.50
N ILE A 17 -0.72 -3.36 8.80
CA ILE A 17 -1.84 -4.10 9.41
C ILE A 17 -1.29 -5.16 10.37
N LEU A 18 -0.28 -5.93 9.94
CA LEU A 18 0.39 -6.92 10.80
C LEU A 18 0.97 -6.30 12.07
N ARG A 19 1.49 -5.06 12.01
CA ARG A 19 2.02 -4.36 13.19
C ARG A 19 0.94 -3.97 14.21
N PHE A 20 -0.32 -3.88 13.80
CA PHE A 20 -1.45 -3.71 14.74
C PHE A 20 -1.93 -5.03 15.33
N ILE A 21 -1.77 -6.12 14.58
CA ILE A 21 -2.23 -7.45 14.98
C ILE A 21 -1.23 -8.09 15.94
N VAL A 22 0.06 -8.07 15.59
CA VAL A 22 1.11 -8.76 16.34
C VAL A 22 1.33 -8.07 17.70
N PRO A 23 1.28 -8.79 18.84
CA PRO A 23 1.53 -8.21 20.14
C PRO A 23 2.93 -7.58 20.26
N ARG A 24 3.05 -6.46 20.98
CA ARG A 24 4.30 -5.66 21.03
C ARG A 24 5.52 -6.47 21.47
N HIS A 25 5.39 -7.35 22.46
CA HIS A 25 6.49 -8.20 22.91
C HIS A 25 6.95 -9.22 21.85
N VAL A 26 6.06 -9.65 20.94
CA VAL A 26 6.44 -10.49 19.79
C VAL A 26 7.10 -9.65 18.68
N GLN A 27 6.78 -8.36 18.58
CA GLN A 27 7.49 -7.46 17.69
C GLN A 27 8.92 -7.18 18.20
N ASP A 28 9.10 -7.09 19.51
CA ASP A 28 10.40 -6.85 20.16
C ASP A 28 11.30 -8.10 20.09
N ASP A 29 10.73 -9.31 20.19
CA ASP A 29 11.43 -10.57 19.98
C ASP A 29 10.57 -11.58 19.17
N PRO A 30 10.83 -11.72 17.86
CA PRO A 30 10.11 -12.68 17.00
C PRO A 30 10.23 -14.14 17.44
N ALA A 31 11.25 -14.53 18.24
CA ALA A 31 11.37 -15.89 18.73
C ALA A 31 10.25 -16.27 19.71
N LEU A 32 9.61 -15.28 20.36
CA LEU A 32 8.47 -15.48 21.23
C LEU A 32 7.20 -15.92 20.47
N ALA A 33 7.17 -15.75 19.14
CA ALA A 33 6.06 -16.18 18.30
C ALA A 33 5.81 -17.69 18.38
N HIS A 34 6.85 -18.50 18.59
CA HIS A 34 6.76 -19.97 18.72
C HIS A 34 5.76 -20.40 19.80
N VAL A 35 5.57 -19.60 20.84
CA VAL A 35 4.71 -19.95 22.00
C VAL A 35 3.22 -19.73 21.69
N TYR A 36 2.89 -19.04 20.59
CA TYR A 36 1.52 -18.77 20.16
C TYR A 36 1.03 -19.91 19.26
N GLY A 37 0.15 -20.76 19.78
CA GLY A 37 -0.53 -21.79 18.98
C GLY A 37 -1.70 -21.22 18.16
N GLU A 38 -2.33 -22.05 17.33
CA GLU A 38 -3.43 -21.65 16.43
C GLU A 38 -4.61 -20.95 17.12
N ARG A 39 -5.00 -21.36 18.34
CA ARG A 39 -6.13 -20.72 19.06
C ARG A 39 -5.88 -19.27 19.44
N GLN A 40 -4.63 -18.85 19.58
CA GLN A 40 -4.30 -17.45 19.85
C GLN A 40 -4.25 -16.64 18.55
N ALA A 41 -3.99 -17.27 17.40
CA ALA A 41 -4.11 -16.62 16.10
C ALA A 41 -5.55 -16.18 15.79
N ASP A 42 -6.56 -16.94 16.23
CA ASP A 42 -7.97 -16.52 16.10
C ASP A 42 -8.27 -15.24 16.90
N GLN A 43 -7.65 -15.08 18.08
CA GLN A 43 -7.79 -13.86 18.89
C GLN A 43 -7.14 -12.64 18.21
N LEU A 44 -6.06 -12.86 17.46
CA LEU A 44 -5.44 -11.82 16.64
C LEU A 44 -6.43 -11.29 15.57
N CYS A 45 -7.18 -12.17 14.92
CA CYS A 45 -8.22 -11.80 13.96
C CYS A 45 -9.37 -11.01 14.61
N THR A 46 -9.78 -11.35 15.84
CA THR A 46 -10.80 -10.56 16.57
C THR A 46 -10.37 -9.14 16.90
N THR A 47 -9.06 -8.88 17.01
CA THR A 47 -8.52 -7.55 17.33
C THR A 47 -8.71 -6.54 16.19
N LEU A 48 -8.87 -7.04 14.96
CA LEU A 48 -9.18 -6.24 13.77
C LEU A 48 -10.68 -5.97 13.62
N ALA A 49 -11.54 -6.80 14.23
CA ALA A 49 -12.98 -6.67 14.11
C ALA A 49 -13.44 -5.34 14.76
N GLY A 50 -14.03 -4.45 13.96
CA GLY A 50 -14.53 -3.16 14.41
C GLY A 50 -13.54 -1.98 14.28
N ARG A 51 -12.30 -2.20 13.81
CA ARG A 51 -11.38 -1.10 13.48
C ARG A 51 -11.56 -0.66 12.04
N THR A 52 -11.62 0.65 11.81
CA THR A 52 -11.64 1.20 10.45
C THR A 52 -10.23 1.30 9.89
N VAL A 53 -10.10 1.38 8.57
CA VAL A 53 -8.80 1.57 7.91
C VAL A 53 -8.13 2.87 8.39
N LYS A 54 -8.93 3.88 8.77
CA LYS A 54 -8.46 5.15 9.34
C LYS A 54 -7.74 4.94 10.68
N ASP A 55 -8.20 3.99 11.49
CA ASP A 55 -7.60 3.67 12.80
C ASP A 55 -6.27 2.92 12.67
N LEU A 56 -5.98 2.39 11.47
CA LEU A 56 -4.75 1.65 11.15
C LEU A 56 -3.74 2.52 10.40
N LEU A 57 -4.09 3.75 10.05
CA LEU A 57 -3.18 4.66 9.36
C LEU A 57 -2.08 5.13 10.33
N PRO A 58 -0.80 5.03 9.94
CA PRO A 58 0.27 5.68 10.68
C PRO A 58 0.09 7.20 10.66
N ALA A 59 0.67 7.89 11.66
CA ALA A 59 0.67 9.35 11.72
C ALA A 59 1.31 10.02 10.50
N ASP A 60 2.27 9.34 9.87
CA ASP A 60 2.92 9.75 8.61
C ASP A 60 2.86 8.59 7.60
N PRO A 61 1.81 8.51 6.77
CA PRO A 61 1.69 7.45 5.77
C PRO A 61 2.70 7.69 4.65
N PRO A 62 3.38 6.62 4.16
CA PRO A 62 4.30 6.76 3.03
C PRO A 62 3.57 7.35 1.83
N GLN A 63 4.17 8.39 1.24
CA GLN A 63 3.61 9.05 0.07
C GLN A 63 3.49 8.05 -1.09
N LEU A 64 2.27 7.92 -1.61
CA LEU A 64 1.99 7.10 -2.79
C LEU A 64 2.37 7.90 -4.04
N PRO A 65 3.37 7.49 -4.83
CA PRO A 65 3.62 8.14 -6.11
C PRO A 65 2.37 8.03 -6.99
N VAL A 66 1.98 9.16 -7.59
CA VAL A 66 0.83 9.26 -8.50
C VAL A 66 1.36 9.50 -9.91
N VAL A 67 0.85 8.74 -10.87
CA VAL A 67 1.20 8.82 -12.29
C VAL A 67 -0.06 8.99 -13.13
N ASP A 68 0.07 9.72 -14.23
CA ASP A 68 -0.99 9.84 -15.22
C ASP A 68 -1.21 8.52 -15.98
N GLY A 69 -2.42 8.32 -16.51
CA GLY A 69 -2.83 7.10 -17.22
C GLY A 69 -2.08 6.84 -18.53
N ASP A 70 -1.42 7.87 -19.07
CA ASP A 70 -0.56 7.83 -20.24
C ASP A 70 0.94 7.83 -19.89
N ALA A 71 1.30 7.72 -18.60
CA ALA A 71 2.70 7.66 -18.18
C ALA A 71 3.41 6.42 -18.73
N THR A 72 4.65 6.62 -19.15
CA THR A 72 5.52 5.55 -19.66
C THR A 72 6.04 4.68 -18.52
N ALA A 73 6.42 3.43 -18.84
CA ALA A 73 7.00 2.51 -17.85
C ALA A 73 8.26 3.07 -17.17
N MET A 74 9.06 3.88 -17.88
CA MET A 74 10.26 4.50 -17.32
C MET A 74 9.92 5.63 -16.34
N GLU A 75 8.91 6.46 -16.63
CA GLU A 75 8.45 7.50 -15.71
C GLU A 75 7.88 6.89 -14.42
N ILE A 76 7.09 5.81 -14.56
CA ILE A 76 6.56 5.05 -13.43
C ILE A 76 7.73 4.49 -12.60
N ALA A 77 8.71 3.84 -13.24
CA ALA A 77 9.88 3.28 -12.56
C ALA A 77 10.69 4.36 -11.81
N ALA A 78 10.94 5.50 -12.45
CA ALA A 78 11.69 6.61 -11.86
C ALA A 78 10.98 7.17 -10.62
N LEU A 79 9.66 7.39 -10.70
CA LEU A 79 8.86 7.87 -9.57
C LEU A 79 8.81 6.86 -8.42
N MET A 80 8.61 5.58 -8.73
CA MET A 80 8.62 4.50 -7.73
C MET A 80 9.98 4.40 -7.02
N ALA A 81 11.09 4.50 -7.77
CA ALA A 81 12.44 4.47 -7.22
C ALA A 81 12.72 5.68 -6.31
N ALA A 82 12.35 6.90 -6.76
CA ALA A 82 12.53 8.13 -5.99
C ALA A 82 11.72 8.11 -4.68
N ALA A 83 10.45 7.67 -4.75
CA ALA A 83 9.57 7.54 -3.59
C ALA A 83 9.89 6.30 -2.72
N ARG A 84 10.78 5.41 -3.18
CA ARG A 84 11.05 4.10 -2.56
C ARG A 84 9.76 3.31 -2.32
N SER A 85 8.82 3.40 -3.26
CA SER A 85 7.49 2.80 -3.15
C SER A 85 7.35 1.62 -4.11
N PRO A 86 6.87 0.45 -3.63
CA PRO A 86 6.58 -0.71 -4.48
C PRO A 86 5.24 -0.58 -5.23
N LEU A 87 4.51 0.53 -5.07
CA LEU A 87 3.21 0.77 -5.70
C LEU A 87 3.11 2.22 -6.19
N ALA A 88 2.52 2.43 -7.36
CA ALA A 88 2.12 3.74 -7.89
C ALA A 88 0.61 3.78 -8.16
N ALA A 89 -0.05 4.89 -7.83
CA ALA A 89 -1.44 5.16 -8.18
C ALA A 89 -1.52 5.73 -9.60
N VAL A 90 -2.44 5.20 -10.41
CA VAL A 90 -2.69 5.68 -11.77
C VAL A 90 -3.98 6.50 -11.78
N VAL A 91 -3.90 7.75 -12.20
CA VAL A 91 -5.03 8.68 -12.27
C VAL A 91 -5.44 8.96 -13.71
N GLU A 92 -6.68 9.42 -13.90
CA GLU A 92 -7.19 9.75 -15.23
C GLU A 92 -6.47 10.97 -15.82
N SER A 93 -5.79 10.78 -16.96
CA SER A 93 -5.24 11.89 -17.74
C SER A 93 -6.38 12.67 -18.40
N LYS A 94 -6.84 13.74 -17.74
CA LYS A 94 -7.68 14.74 -18.41
C LYS A 94 -6.76 15.85 -18.90
N GLY A 95 -6.88 16.25 -20.17
CA GLY A 95 -6.05 17.26 -20.85
C GLY A 95 -6.15 18.69 -20.30
N GLY A 96 -6.06 18.86 -18.99
CA GLY A 96 -6.07 20.08 -18.22
C GLY A 96 -5.67 19.78 -16.77
N LYS A 97 -5.03 20.74 -16.10
CA LYS A 97 -4.52 20.60 -14.72
C LYS A 97 -5.66 20.48 -13.71
N VAL A 98 -6.29 19.30 -13.60
CA VAL A 98 -7.19 18.98 -12.50
C VAL A 98 -6.31 18.79 -11.27
N LYS A 99 -6.61 19.51 -10.18
CA LYS A 99 -5.80 19.45 -8.96
C LYS A 99 -5.74 18.05 -8.35
N ASN A 100 -6.85 17.29 -8.46
CA ASN A 100 -6.95 15.90 -8.02
C ASN A 100 -7.72 15.09 -9.07
N PRO A 101 -7.05 14.45 -10.04
CA PRO A 101 -7.72 13.55 -10.96
C PRO A 101 -8.18 12.25 -10.26
N PRO A 102 -9.29 11.62 -10.71
CA PRO A 102 -9.79 10.40 -10.10
C PRO A 102 -8.83 9.24 -10.30
N LEU A 103 -8.70 8.36 -9.29
CA LEU A 103 -7.95 7.11 -9.38
C LEU A 103 -8.63 6.17 -10.38
N ILE A 104 -7.87 5.70 -11.37
CA ILE A 104 -8.32 4.70 -12.34
C ILE A 104 -7.67 3.33 -12.11
N GLY A 105 -6.54 3.27 -11.39
CA GLY A 105 -5.88 2.02 -11.08
C GLY A 105 -4.63 2.18 -10.22
N ALA A 106 -3.86 1.10 -10.07
CA ALA A 106 -2.55 1.12 -9.43
C ALA A 106 -1.62 0.12 -10.13
N ILE A 107 -0.33 0.43 -10.14
CA ILE A 107 0.72 -0.41 -10.72
C ILE A 107 1.69 -0.80 -9.61
N SER A 108 1.88 -2.10 -9.41
CA SER A 108 2.89 -2.64 -8.50
C SER A 108 4.23 -2.80 -9.20
N VAL A 109 5.31 -2.83 -8.42
CA VAL A 109 6.66 -3.06 -8.96
C VAL A 109 6.74 -4.40 -9.67
N VAL A 110 6.00 -5.41 -9.18
CA VAL A 110 5.92 -6.73 -9.81
C VAL A 110 5.29 -6.63 -11.19
N ALA A 111 4.11 -6.00 -11.31
CA ALA A 111 3.43 -5.83 -12.60
C ALA A 111 4.26 -4.98 -13.58
N LEU A 112 4.98 -3.97 -13.08
CA LEU A 112 5.88 -3.17 -13.89
C LEU A 112 7.07 -4.00 -14.40
N LEU A 113 7.69 -4.80 -13.53
CA LEU A 113 8.81 -5.66 -13.90
C LEU A 113 8.37 -6.78 -14.86
N GLU A 114 7.22 -7.39 -14.66
CA GLU A 114 6.63 -8.38 -15.59
C GLU A 114 6.43 -7.79 -16.98
N ARG A 115 6.13 -6.49 -17.08
CA ARG A 115 5.98 -5.80 -18.37
C ARG A 115 7.32 -5.42 -19.02
N LEU A 116 8.32 -5.11 -18.21
CA LEU A 116 9.66 -4.65 -18.63
C LEU A 116 10.61 -5.81 -18.96
N LEU A 117 10.50 -6.91 -18.23
CA LEU A 117 11.30 -8.10 -18.43
C LEU A 117 10.67 -8.95 -19.54
N PRO A 118 11.46 -9.49 -20.47
CA PRO A 118 10.94 -10.44 -21.44
C PRO A 118 10.42 -11.67 -20.70
N THR A 119 9.19 -12.09 -21.01
CA THR A 119 8.66 -13.39 -20.60
C THR A 119 9.52 -14.48 -21.24
N HIS A 120 10.30 -15.18 -20.42
CA HIS A 120 11.05 -16.39 -20.80
C HIS A 120 10.14 -17.62 -20.82
#